data_AF-A0A4S4GLF6-F1
#
_entry.id   AF-A0A4S4GLF6-F1
#
_cell.length_a   1.000
_cell.length_b   1.000
_cell.length_c   1.000
_cell.angle_alpha   90.00
_cell.angle_beta   90.00
_cell.angle_gamma   90.00
#
_symmetry.space_group_name_H-M   'P 1'
#
loop_
_entity.id
_entity.type
_entity.pdbx_description
1 polymer ?
#
loop_
_entity_poly.entity_id
_entity_poly.type
_entity_poly.pdbx_seq_one_letter_code
_entity_poly.pdbx_strand_id
1 'polypeptide(L)'
;MEKRPNKGISTFSAQITATISVALVLLLIGIIAMLGIAAHSITRNIKENIGFDIVLTDTATDAEVNQLKSKWTASPYTASVRYYSKEDALMNWEEETGENLMDVLGINPFSGELEVKVKADYASSDSINKIITPLKSLPYVHEVNVHTELVDSINRNINSVSLILIIITCALLFISFALINNTVRLTVYSRRFIIHTMKLVGATGSFIRRPFINANVVSGIVSALIASAILAGTLYYLQGIDSGIASAITWPQAACVFAGILIIGIIICAVAALFATNKYLRLDYDDMFR
;
A
#
# COMPACT_ATOMS: atom_id res chain seq x y z
N MET A 1 -18.64 51.24 -28.73
CA MET A 1 -18.34 49.79 -28.87
C MET A 1 -17.04 49.51 -28.13
N GLU A 2 -17.17 48.95 -26.94
CA GLU A 2 -16.07 48.69 -26.02
C GLU A 2 -15.29 47.45 -26.47
N LYS A 3 -14.02 47.62 -26.85
CA LYS A 3 -13.13 46.51 -27.22
C LYS A 3 -12.87 45.66 -25.98
N ARG A 4 -13.58 44.53 -25.85
CA ARG A 4 -13.23 43.50 -24.87
C ARG A 4 -11.80 43.01 -25.17
N PRO A 5 -10.87 43.07 -24.20
CA PRO A 5 -9.54 42.50 -24.40
C PRO A 5 -9.69 40.98 -24.51
N ASN A 6 -9.42 40.46 -25.69
CA ASN A 6 -9.35 39.02 -25.95
C ASN A 6 -8.17 38.46 -25.15
N LYS A 7 -8.40 38.09 -23.88
CA LYS A 7 -7.45 37.33 -23.07
C LYS A 7 -7.37 35.92 -23.65
N GLY A 8 -6.61 35.77 -24.74
CA GLY A 8 -6.14 34.46 -25.17
C GLY A 8 -5.50 33.79 -23.96
N ILE A 9 -5.96 32.58 -23.63
CA ILE A 9 -5.42 31.78 -22.53
C ILE A 9 -3.91 31.70 -22.76
N SER A 10 -3.13 32.40 -21.94
CA SER A 10 -1.68 32.40 -22.04
C SER A 10 -1.21 30.95 -21.88
N THR A 11 -0.40 30.45 -22.81
CA THR A 11 0.13 29.07 -22.75
C THR A 11 0.78 28.73 -21.40
N PHE A 12 1.23 29.74 -20.66
CA PHE A 12 1.72 29.65 -19.29
C PHE A 12 0.64 29.23 -18.28
N SER A 13 -0.57 29.80 -18.35
CA SER A 13 -1.66 29.42 -17.43
C SER A 13 -2.12 27.98 -17.67
N ALA A 14 -2.14 27.52 -18.92
CA ALA A 14 -2.44 26.13 -19.25
C ALA A 14 -1.41 25.15 -18.67
N GLN A 15 -0.12 25.50 -18.70
CA GLN A 15 0.95 24.70 -18.11
C GLN A 15 0.88 24.64 -16.58
N ILE A 16 0.56 25.76 -15.92
CA ILE A 16 0.37 25.79 -14.46
C ILE A 16 -0.81 24.91 -14.07
N THR A 17 -1.97 25.08 -14.71
CA THR A 17 -3.16 24.27 -14.40
C THR A 17 -2.86 22.79 -14.57
N ALA A 18 -2.18 22.40 -15.65
CA ALA A 18 -1.77 21.02 -15.87
C ALA A 18 -0.82 20.50 -14.78
N THR A 19 0.17 21.30 -14.38
CA THR A 19 1.13 20.94 -13.31
C THR A 19 0.41 20.72 -11.97
N ILE A 20 -0.55 21.59 -11.63
CA ILE A 20 -1.37 21.44 -10.42
C ILE A 20 -2.25 20.19 -10.50
N SER A 21 -2.91 19.95 -11.64
CA SER A 21 -3.74 18.75 -11.81
C SER A 21 -2.92 17.46 -11.70
N VAL A 22 -1.72 17.41 -12.30
CA VAL A 22 -0.81 16.26 -12.18
C VAL A 22 -0.32 16.12 -10.73
N ALA A 23 0.00 17.22 -10.04
CA ALA A 23 0.40 17.20 -8.64
C ALA A 23 -0.71 16.62 -7.76
N LEU A 24 -1.97 16.99 -7.99
CA LEU A 24 -3.11 16.46 -7.26
C LEU A 24 -3.27 14.95 -7.50
N VAL A 25 -3.14 14.48 -8.74
CA VAL A 25 -3.23 13.04 -9.03
C VAL A 25 -2.09 12.27 -8.36
N LEU A 26 -0.84 12.77 -8.46
CA LEU A 26 0.31 12.15 -7.81
C LEU A 26 0.18 12.15 -6.28
N LEU A 27 -0.39 13.20 -5.70
CA LEU A 27 -0.70 13.28 -4.28
C LEU A 27 -1.72 12.21 -3.89
N LEU A 28 -2.81 12.04 -4.64
CA LEU A 28 -3.81 11.01 -4.36
C LEU A 28 -3.21 9.60 -4.46
N ILE A 29 -2.38 9.34 -5.46
CA ILE A 29 -1.65 8.08 -5.60
C ILE A 29 -0.71 7.88 -4.40
N GLY A 30 -0.04 8.92 -3.94
CA GLY A 30 0.82 8.87 -2.76
C GLY A 30 0.05 8.58 -1.47
N ILE A 31 -1.12 9.18 -1.28
CA ILE A 31 -2.01 8.86 -0.16
C ILE A 31 -2.42 7.39 -0.21
N ILE A 32 -2.84 6.89 -1.38
CA ILE A 32 -3.22 5.50 -1.57
C ILE A 32 -2.05 4.56 -1.24
N ALA A 33 -0.83 4.88 -1.70
CA ALA A 33 0.36 4.09 -1.39
C ALA A 33 0.67 4.07 0.11
N MET A 34 0.59 5.21 0.79
CA MET A 34 0.81 5.32 2.24
C MET A 34 -0.26 4.55 3.03
N LEU A 35 -1.53 4.63 2.62
CA LEU A 35 -2.62 3.83 3.21
C LEU A 35 -2.39 2.33 3.02
N GLY A 36 -1.92 1.90 1.85
CA GLY A 36 -1.57 0.50 1.59
C GLY A 36 -0.46 0.01 2.51
N ILE A 37 0.58 0.81 2.73
CA ILE A 37 1.68 0.49 3.68
C ILE A 37 1.15 0.40 5.11
N ALA A 38 0.35 1.38 5.55
CA ALA A 38 -0.24 1.38 6.89
C ALA A 38 -1.13 0.15 7.11
N ALA A 39 -2.01 -0.16 6.15
CA ALA A 39 -2.87 -1.33 6.20
C ALA A 39 -2.06 -2.63 6.29
N HIS A 40 -0.97 -2.73 5.53
CA HIS A 40 -0.09 -3.90 5.58
C HIS A 40 0.64 -4.03 6.93
N SER A 41 1.16 -2.91 7.48
CA SER A 41 1.83 -2.87 8.78
C SER A 41 0.89 -3.29 9.92
N ILE A 42 -0.31 -2.70 9.96
CA ILE A 42 -1.35 -3.06 10.94
C ILE A 42 -1.74 -4.52 10.80
N THR A 43 -1.98 -4.99 9.57
CA THR A 43 -2.32 -6.39 9.32
C THR A 43 -1.21 -7.33 9.76
N ARG A 44 0.06 -6.98 9.53
CA ARG A 44 1.23 -7.77 9.95
C ARG A 44 1.28 -7.90 11.48
N ASN A 45 1.07 -6.80 12.20
CA ASN A 45 1.01 -6.81 13.66
C ASN A 45 -0.15 -7.68 14.18
N ILE A 46 -1.34 -7.59 13.55
CA ILE A 46 -2.46 -8.45 13.91
C ILE A 46 -2.11 -9.92 13.65
N LYS A 47 -1.55 -10.24 12.48
CA LYS A 47 -1.15 -11.60 12.10
C LYS A 47 -0.09 -12.21 13.02
N GLU A 48 0.89 -11.44 13.47
CA GLU A 48 1.93 -11.90 14.40
C GLU A 48 1.41 -12.11 15.83
N ASN A 49 0.23 -11.56 16.14
CA ASN A 49 -0.49 -11.86 17.37
C ASN A 49 -1.42 -13.07 17.24
N ILE A 50 -1.65 -13.55 16.02
CA ILE A 50 -2.46 -14.76 15.80
C ILE A 50 -1.55 -15.99 15.87
N GLY A 51 -2.04 -17.00 16.56
CA GLY A 51 -1.35 -18.26 16.76
C GLY A 51 -2.31 -19.43 16.74
N PHE A 52 -1.88 -20.48 17.42
CA PHE A 52 -2.71 -21.61 17.78
C PHE A 52 -2.29 -22.10 19.15
N ASP A 53 -3.24 -22.72 19.81
CA ASP A 53 -3.11 -23.14 21.19
C ASP A 53 -3.09 -24.65 21.24
N ILE A 54 -2.05 -25.21 21.86
CA ILE A 54 -1.88 -26.65 22.03
C ILE A 54 -2.31 -27.00 23.45
N VAL A 55 -3.47 -27.63 23.58
CA VAL A 55 -3.96 -28.16 24.86
C VAL A 55 -3.25 -29.48 25.15
N LEU A 56 -2.55 -29.54 26.27
CA LEU A 56 -1.81 -30.73 26.71
C LEU A 56 -2.70 -31.64 27.55
N THR A 57 -2.43 -32.94 27.54
CA THR A 57 -3.11 -33.88 28.44
C THR A 57 -2.63 -33.71 29.88
N ASP A 58 -3.48 -34.05 30.86
CA ASP A 58 -3.12 -34.05 32.29
C ASP A 58 -1.94 -34.96 32.66
N THR A 59 -1.57 -35.87 31.76
CA THR A 59 -0.45 -36.81 31.89
C THR A 59 0.86 -36.29 31.32
N ALA A 60 0.89 -35.09 30.73
CA ALA A 60 2.09 -34.54 30.12
C ALA A 60 3.16 -34.21 31.18
N THR A 61 4.38 -34.68 30.95
CA THR A 61 5.51 -34.46 31.85
C THR A 61 6.18 -33.11 31.57
N ASP A 62 6.72 -32.42 32.58
CA ASP A 62 7.47 -31.17 32.39
C ASP A 62 8.61 -31.28 31.36
N ALA A 63 9.23 -32.46 31.25
CA ALA A 63 10.26 -32.74 30.26
C ALA A 63 9.72 -32.68 28.81
N GLU A 64 8.51 -33.21 28.59
CA GLU A 64 7.84 -33.24 27.28
C GLU A 64 7.38 -31.84 26.88
N VAL A 65 6.84 -31.08 27.84
CA VAL A 65 6.45 -29.66 27.64
C VAL A 65 7.67 -28.82 27.28
N ASN A 66 8.79 -28.97 27.98
CA ASN A 66 10.02 -28.24 27.70
C ASN A 66 10.64 -28.63 26.36
N GLN A 67 10.60 -29.91 25.98
CA GLN A 67 11.05 -30.37 24.67
C GLN A 67 10.21 -29.77 23.54
N LEU A 68 8.88 -29.75 23.71
CA LEU A 68 7.96 -29.13 22.77
C LEU A 68 8.27 -27.63 22.65
N LYS A 69 8.33 -26.92 23.77
CA LYS A 69 8.67 -25.49 23.82
C LYS A 69 9.99 -25.17 23.10
N SER A 70 11.05 -25.95 23.34
CA SER A 70 12.35 -25.75 22.69
C SER A 70 12.27 -25.96 21.18
N LYS A 71 11.59 -27.02 20.72
CA LYS A 71 11.39 -27.31 19.29
C LYS A 71 10.67 -26.18 18.57
N TRP A 72 9.62 -25.62 19.16
CA TRP A 72 8.86 -24.51 18.59
C TRP A 72 9.62 -23.19 18.65
N THR A 73 10.34 -22.93 19.75
CA THR A 73 11.19 -21.73 19.85
C THR A 73 12.28 -21.72 18.78
N ALA A 74 12.81 -22.88 18.41
CA ALA A 74 13.83 -23.02 17.36
C ALA A 74 13.26 -23.02 15.92
N SER A 75 11.93 -23.03 15.76
CA SER A 75 11.30 -23.18 14.45
C SER A 75 11.23 -21.86 13.68
N PRO A 76 11.47 -21.86 12.35
CA PRO A 76 11.58 -20.62 11.57
C PRO A 76 10.24 -19.88 11.41
N TYR A 77 9.11 -20.57 11.58
CA TYR A 77 7.75 -20.05 11.43
C TYR A 77 7.16 -19.49 12.74
N THR A 78 7.82 -19.70 13.88
CA THR A 78 7.33 -19.29 15.20
C THR A 78 7.81 -17.88 15.55
N ALA A 79 6.89 -17.04 16.01
CA ALA A 79 7.16 -15.69 16.50
C ALA A 79 7.42 -15.70 18.02
N SER A 80 6.59 -16.40 18.78
CA SER A 80 6.80 -16.61 20.22
C SER A 80 6.09 -17.88 20.70
N VAL A 81 6.58 -18.44 21.80
CA VAL A 81 6.00 -19.61 22.46
C VAL A 81 5.85 -19.29 23.94
N ARG A 82 4.65 -19.47 24.47
CA ARG A 82 4.37 -19.29 25.89
C ARG A 82 3.61 -20.49 26.43
N TYR A 83 4.01 -20.94 27.62
CA TYR A 83 3.31 -21.99 28.34
C TYR A 83 2.48 -21.33 29.42
N TYR A 84 1.20 -21.69 29.49
CA TYR A 84 0.30 -21.33 30.56
C TYR A 84 0.02 -22.59 31.38
N SER A 85 0.30 -22.51 32.68
CA SER A 85 -0.12 -23.56 33.61
C SER A 85 -1.65 -23.54 33.77
N LYS A 86 -2.20 -24.58 34.42
CA LYS A 86 -3.64 -24.65 34.70
C LYS A 86 -4.09 -23.47 35.56
N GLU A 87 -3.23 -23.05 36.49
CA GLU A 87 -3.45 -21.93 37.39
C GLU A 87 -3.36 -20.59 36.64
N ASP A 88 -2.39 -20.44 35.73
CA ASP A 88 -2.25 -19.23 34.91
C ASP A 88 -3.45 -19.04 33.97
N ALA A 89 -3.94 -20.13 33.36
CA ALA A 89 -5.11 -20.10 32.48
C ALA A 89 -6.39 -19.66 33.24
N LEU A 90 -6.58 -20.16 34.46
CA LEU A 90 -7.68 -19.76 35.32
C LEU A 90 -7.60 -18.27 35.71
N MET A 91 -6.40 -17.80 36.08
CA MET A 91 -6.18 -16.39 36.44
C MET A 91 -6.43 -15.44 35.26
N ASN A 92 -5.94 -15.79 34.05
CA ASN A 92 -6.20 -15.00 32.84
C ASN A 92 -7.69 -14.94 32.51
N TRP A 93 -8.41 -16.07 32.64
CA TRP A 93 -9.85 -16.09 32.42
C TRP A 93 -10.60 -15.18 33.39
N GLU A 94 -10.23 -15.22 34.67
CA GLU A 94 -10.82 -14.37 35.71
C GLU A 94 -10.57 -12.88 35.44
N GLU A 95 -9.39 -12.51 34.95
CA GLU A 95 -9.07 -11.13 34.57
C GLU A 95 -9.86 -10.66 33.33
N GLU A 96 -10.06 -11.54 32.33
CA GLU A 96 -10.75 -11.19 31.09
C GLU A 96 -12.28 -11.15 31.23
N THR A 97 -12.84 -12.06 32.03
CA THR A 97 -14.31 -12.23 32.15
C THR A 97 -14.89 -11.67 33.45
N GLY A 98 -14.06 -11.48 34.48
CA GLY A 98 -14.50 -11.09 35.82
C GLY A 98 -15.21 -12.21 36.60
N GLU A 99 -15.25 -13.45 36.07
CA GLU A 99 -15.91 -14.60 36.69
C GLU A 99 -14.90 -15.66 37.14
N ASN A 100 -15.02 -16.11 38.39
CA ASN A 100 -14.21 -17.17 38.95
C ASN A 100 -14.86 -18.54 38.70
N LEU A 101 -14.36 -19.31 37.73
CA LEU A 101 -14.88 -20.65 37.44
C LEU A 101 -14.62 -21.66 38.57
N MET A 102 -13.60 -21.41 39.40
CA MET A 102 -13.30 -22.26 40.55
C MET A 102 -14.42 -22.20 41.59
N ASP A 103 -14.99 -21.01 41.80
CA ASP A 103 -16.12 -20.79 42.72
C ASP A 103 -17.43 -21.42 42.21
N VAL A 104 -17.59 -21.53 40.88
CA VAL A 104 -18.81 -22.07 40.25
C VAL A 104 -18.75 -23.59 40.09
N LEU A 105 -17.61 -24.15 39.69
CA LEU A 105 -17.45 -25.56 39.34
C LEU A 105 -16.76 -26.41 40.43
N GLY A 106 -16.12 -25.76 41.41
CA GLY A 106 -15.41 -26.44 42.51
C GLY A 106 -14.13 -27.18 42.11
N ILE A 107 -13.78 -27.18 40.81
CA ILE A 107 -12.57 -27.77 40.23
C ILE A 107 -12.06 -26.86 39.10
N ASN A 108 -10.75 -26.86 38.85
CA ASN A 108 -10.16 -26.12 37.73
C ASN A 108 -10.42 -26.88 36.41
N PRO A 109 -11.23 -26.34 35.48
CA PRO A 109 -11.53 -27.02 34.22
C PRO A 109 -10.41 -26.87 33.18
N PHE A 110 -9.41 -26.02 33.42
CA PHE A 110 -8.33 -25.75 32.47
C PHE A 110 -7.22 -26.79 32.53
N SER A 111 -6.68 -27.11 31.36
CA SER A 111 -5.48 -27.92 31.18
C SER A 111 -4.28 -27.01 30.85
N GLY A 112 -3.06 -27.52 31.02
CA GLY A 112 -1.87 -26.77 30.61
C GLY A 112 -1.88 -26.53 29.10
N GLU A 113 -1.57 -25.32 28.67
CA GLU A 113 -1.66 -24.91 27.27
C GLU A 113 -0.35 -24.29 26.78
N LEU A 114 0.02 -24.60 25.55
CA LEU A 114 1.14 -23.96 24.87
C LEU A 114 0.60 -23.05 23.75
N GLU A 115 0.62 -21.74 24.01
CA GLU A 115 0.31 -20.69 23.03
C GLU A 115 1.50 -20.54 22.09
N VAL A 116 1.29 -20.78 20.79
CA VAL A 116 2.30 -20.63 19.75
C VAL A 116 1.85 -19.55 18.76
N LYS A 117 2.49 -18.37 18.84
CA LYS A 117 2.27 -17.30 17.85
C LYS A 117 3.12 -17.56 16.62
N VAL A 118 2.52 -17.40 15.44
CA VAL A 118 3.20 -17.60 14.16
C VAL A 118 3.63 -16.28 13.54
N LYS A 119 4.70 -16.29 12.74
CA LYS A 119 5.11 -15.11 11.98
C LYS A 119 4.05 -14.76 10.92
N ALA A 120 3.92 -13.48 10.57
CA ALA A 120 2.91 -13.00 9.62
C ALA A 120 2.89 -13.75 8.28
N ASP A 121 4.05 -14.17 7.79
CA ASP A 121 4.19 -14.87 6.52
C ASP A 121 3.58 -16.28 6.55
N TYR A 122 3.48 -16.87 7.75
CA TYR A 122 2.90 -18.19 8.00
C TYR A 122 1.48 -18.11 8.59
N ALA A 123 0.98 -16.90 8.85
CA ALA A 123 -0.39 -16.65 9.31
C ALA A 123 -1.40 -16.79 8.15
N SER A 124 -1.58 -18.02 7.68
CA SER A 124 -2.60 -18.46 6.73
C SER A 124 -3.14 -19.82 7.14
N SER A 125 -4.42 -20.09 6.92
CA SER A 125 -5.04 -21.37 7.30
C SER A 125 -4.29 -22.58 6.71
N ASP A 126 -3.90 -22.53 5.43
CA ASP A 126 -3.13 -23.61 4.80
C ASP A 126 -1.76 -23.85 5.45
N SER A 127 -1.05 -22.79 5.81
CA SER A 127 0.28 -22.91 6.43
C SER A 127 0.17 -23.40 7.86
N ILE A 128 -0.80 -22.88 8.63
CA ILE A 128 -1.05 -23.33 10.00
C ILE A 128 -1.49 -24.80 9.99
N ASN A 129 -2.38 -25.21 9.08
CA ASN A 129 -2.82 -26.61 8.95
C ASN A 129 -1.64 -27.56 8.67
N LYS A 130 -0.68 -27.17 7.82
CA LYS A 130 0.53 -27.95 7.57
C LYS A 130 1.43 -28.07 8.81
N ILE A 131 1.49 -27.00 9.61
CA ILE A 131 2.29 -26.94 10.84
C ILE A 131 1.67 -27.81 11.95
N ILE A 132 0.33 -27.83 12.08
CA ILE A 132 -0.39 -28.59 13.13
C ILE A 132 -0.63 -30.05 12.80
N THR A 133 -0.64 -30.44 11.52
CA THR A 133 -0.87 -31.85 11.12
C THR A 133 0.04 -32.85 11.86
N PRO A 134 1.37 -32.62 11.98
CA PRO A 134 2.25 -33.53 12.73
C PRO A 134 2.10 -33.43 14.27
N LEU A 135 1.39 -32.43 14.81
CA LEU A 135 1.12 -32.30 16.25
C LEU A 135 0.00 -33.26 16.68
N LYS A 136 -1.01 -33.44 15.85
CA LYS A 136 -2.18 -34.30 16.15
C LYS A 136 -1.81 -35.78 16.35
N SER A 137 -0.61 -36.21 15.94
CA SER A 137 -0.13 -37.57 16.11
C SER A 137 0.67 -37.80 17.41
N LEU A 138 0.84 -36.77 18.26
CA LEU A 138 1.56 -36.90 19.52
C LEU A 138 0.61 -37.30 20.66
N PRO A 139 0.96 -38.29 21.49
CA PRO A 139 0.05 -38.84 22.51
C PRO A 139 -0.25 -37.90 23.69
N TYR A 140 0.56 -36.86 23.89
CA TYR A 140 0.42 -35.87 24.96
C TYR A 140 -0.26 -34.56 24.50
N VAL A 141 -0.77 -34.51 23.27
CA VAL A 141 -1.54 -33.39 22.70
C VAL A 141 -3.02 -33.79 22.69
N HIS A 142 -3.86 -33.05 23.42
CA HIS A 142 -5.29 -33.31 23.48
C HIS A 142 -6.03 -32.65 22.30
N GLU A 143 -5.85 -31.35 22.15
CA GLU A 143 -6.51 -30.56 21.11
C GLU A 143 -5.59 -29.42 20.65
N VAL A 144 -5.76 -29.00 19.38
CA VAL A 144 -5.08 -27.82 18.85
C VAL A 144 -6.15 -26.85 18.38
N ASN A 145 -6.35 -25.78 19.14
CA ASN A 145 -7.30 -24.73 18.82
C ASN A 145 -6.65 -23.76 17.83
N VAL A 146 -7.26 -23.61 16.65
CA VAL A 146 -6.78 -22.71 15.61
C VAL A 146 -7.90 -21.77 15.19
N HIS A 147 -7.65 -20.47 15.28
CA HIS A 147 -8.56 -19.45 14.77
C HIS A 147 -8.38 -19.23 13.26
N THR A 148 -8.48 -20.30 12.45
CA THR A 148 -8.27 -20.24 10.99
C THR A 148 -9.25 -19.29 10.30
N GLU A 149 -10.49 -19.21 10.77
CA GLU A 149 -11.52 -18.35 10.19
C GLU A 149 -11.17 -16.86 10.29
N LEU A 150 -10.60 -16.43 11.42
CA LEU A 150 -10.17 -15.05 11.63
C LEU A 150 -8.99 -14.71 10.71
N VAL A 151 -7.99 -15.60 10.65
CA VAL A 151 -6.81 -15.44 9.77
C VAL A 151 -7.23 -15.32 8.31
N ASP A 152 -8.09 -16.21 7.84
CA ASP A 152 -8.53 -16.22 6.45
C ASP A 152 -9.41 -15.02 6.11
N SER A 153 -10.25 -14.58 7.04
CA SER A 153 -11.07 -13.38 6.87
C SER A 153 -10.23 -12.11 6.78
N ILE A 154 -9.20 -11.98 7.63
CA ILE A 154 -8.23 -10.88 7.54
C ILE A 154 -7.49 -10.91 6.21
N ASN A 155 -6.98 -12.08 5.80
CA ASN A 155 -6.29 -12.27 4.53
C ASN A 155 -7.16 -11.92 3.31
N ARG A 156 -8.44 -12.34 3.31
CA ARG A 156 -9.38 -12.01 2.25
C ARG A 156 -9.69 -10.51 2.21
N ASN A 157 -9.88 -9.88 3.37
CA ASN A 157 -10.19 -8.46 3.44
C ASN A 157 -9.03 -7.60 2.95
N ILE A 158 -7.79 -7.89 3.39
CA ILE A 158 -6.62 -7.13 2.95
C ILE A 158 -6.35 -7.30 1.45
N ASN A 159 -6.55 -8.49 0.90
CA ASN A 159 -6.40 -8.72 -0.53
C ASN A 159 -7.47 -7.97 -1.33
N SER A 160 -8.71 -7.95 -0.86
CA SER A 160 -9.82 -7.21 -1.48
C SER A 160 -9.56 -5.70 -1.47
N VAL A 161 -9.14 -5.15 -0.34
CA VAL A 161 -8.76 -3.74 -0.21
C VAL A 161 -7.59 -3.41 -1.14
N SER A 162 -6.55 -4.24 -1.16
CA SER A 162 -5.37 -4.02 -2.03
C SER A 162 -5.76 -3.99 -3.50
N LEU A 163 -6.64 -4.90 -3.94
CA LEU A 163 -7.14 -4.95 -5.31
C LEU A 163 -7.92 -3.67 -5.67
N ILE A 164 -8.78 -3.20 -4.77
CA ILE A 164 -9.52 -1.93 -4.97
C ILE A 164 -8.56 -0.74 -5.09
N LEU A 165 -7.55 -0.64 -4.22
CA LEU A 165 -6.55 0.43 -4.27
C LEU A 165 -5.76 0.42 -5.59
N ILE A 166 -5.43 -0.75 -6.12
CA ILE A 166 -4.77 -0.89 -7.43
C ILE A 166 -5.69 -0.39 -8.55
N ILE A 167 -6.97 -0.76 -8.55
CA ILE A 167 -7.95 -0.30 -9.56
C ILE A 167 -8.06 1.22 -9.55
N ILE A 168 -8.20 1.82 -8.35
CA ILE A 168 -8.30 3.28 -8.20
C ILE A 168 -7.00 3.96 -8.70
N THR A 169 -5.84 3.40 -8.36
CA THR A 169 -4.54 3.93 -8.82
C THR A 169 -4.44 3.90 -10.34
N CYS A 170 -4.82 2.79 -10.98
CA CYS A 170 -4.84 2.67 -12.43
C CYS A 170 -5.79 3.69 -13.09
N ALA A 171 -6.98 3.89 -12.51
CA ALA A 171 -7.93 4.89 -13.00
C ALA A 171 -7.37 6.31 -12.89
N LEU A 172 -6.72 6.65 -11.79
CA LEU A 172 -6.07 7.94 -11.59
C LEU A 172 -4.93 8.19 -12.59
N LEU A 173 -4.09 7.18 -12.85
CA LEU A 173 -3.05 7.25 -13.87
C LEU A 173 -3.66 7.49 -15.27
N PHE A 174 -4.76 6.81 -15.59
CA PHE A 174 -5.46 7.02 -16.86
C PHE A 174 -6.03 8.44 -16.98
N ILE A 175 -6.62 8.98 -15.91
CA ILE A 175 -7.12 10.36 -15.86
C ILE A 175 -5.97 11.36 -16.07
N SER A 176 -4.84 11.16 -15.38
CA SER A 176 -3.66 12.01 -15.54
C SER A 176 -3.13 12.00 -16.98
N PHE A 177 -3.05 10.81 -17.59
CA PHE A 177 -2.68 10.67 -19.00
C PHE A 177 -3.64 11.45 -19.93
N ALA A 178 -4.94 11.34 -19.71
CA ALA A 178 -5.95 12.05 -20.51
C ALA A 178 -5.83 13.58 -20.37
N LEU A 179 -5.58 14.07 -19.15
CA LEU A 179 -5.37 15.49 -18.87
C LEU A 179 -4.11 16.03 -19.57
N ILE A 180 -3.00 15.31 -19.47
CA ILE A 180 -1.74 15.70 -20.14
C ILE A 180 -1.94 15.70 -21.65
N ASN A 181 -2.63 14.69 -22.20
CA ASN A 181 -2.92 14.63 -23.63
C ASN A 181 -3.73 15.85 -24.11
N ASN A 182 -4.73 16.29 -23.34
CA ASN A 182 -5.51 17.49 -23.66
C ASN A 182 -4.66 18.77 -23.57
N THR A 183 -3.83 18.91 -22.54
CA THR A 183 -2.93 20.07 -22.39
C THR A 183 -1.92 20.13 -23.52
N VAL A 184 -1.32 19.00 -23.90
CA VAL A 184 -0.36 18.94 -25.00
C VAL A 184 -1.04 19.28 -26.32
N ARG A 185 -2.27 18.81 -26.56
CA ARG A 185 -3.08 19.19 -27.73
C ARG A 185 -3.24 20.71 -27.83
N LEU A 186 -3.67 21.36 -26.75
CA LEU A 186 -3.86 22.81 -26.72
C LEU A 186 -2.54 23.55 -26.96
N THR A 187 -1.46 23.06 -26.36
CA THR A 187 -0.13 23.66 -26.51
C THR A 187 0.39 23.52 -27.95
N VAL A 188 0.22 22.35 -28.58
CA VAL A 188 0.59 22.11 -29.98
C VAL A 188 -0.24 23.02 -30.91
N TYR A 189 -1.55 23.09 -30.69
CA TYR A 189 -2.45 23.94 -31.48
C TYR A 189 -2.07 25.42 -31.40
N SER A 190 -1.75 25.93 -30.21
CA SER A 190 -1.31 27.33 -30.03
C SER A 190 0.02 27.64 -30.73
N ARG A 191 0.88 26.62 -30.95
CA ARG A 191 2.19 26.75 -31.61
C ARG A 191 2.20 26.24 -33.06
N ARG A 192 1.02 26.00 -33.65
CA ARG A 192 0.89 25.38 -34.99
C ARG A 192 1.70 26.09 -36.09
N PHE A 193 1.77 27.42 -36.07
CA PHE A 193 2.52 28.19 -37.08
C PHE A 193 4.03 27.93 -36.98
N ILE A 194 4.57 27.87 -35.77
CA ILE A 194 5.99 27.57 -35.53
C ILE A 194 6.31 26.12 -35.95
N ILE A 195 5.39 25.20 -35.65
CA ILE A 195 5.56 23.79 -36.05
C ILE A 195 5.53 23.66 -37.58
N HIS A 196 4.66 24.42 -38.26
CA HIS A 196 4.58 24.41 -39.71
C HIS A 196 5.84 24.98 -40.36
N THR A 197 6.36 26.12 -39.88
CA THR A 197 7.61 26.66 -40.40
C THR A 197 8.78 25.70 -40.17
N MET A 198 8.88 25.05 -39.00
CA MET A 198 9.89 24.02 -38.74
C MET A 198 9.80 22.84 -39.71
N LYS A 199 8.59 22.39 -40.08
CA LYS A 199 8.40 21.34 -41.08
C LYS A 199 8.90 21.78 -42.47
N LEU A 200 8.67 23.03 -42.88
CA LEU A 200 9.12 23.56 -44.17
C LEU A 200 10.64 23.61 -44.32
N VAL A 201 11.37 23.83 -43.23
CA VAL A 201 12.86 23.81 -43.23
C VAL A 201 13.44 22.40 -43.09
N GLY A 202 12.61 21.34 -43.11
CA GLY A 202 13.05 19.95 -43.03
C GLY A 202 13.36 19.45 -41.61
N ALA A 203 12.84 20.10 -40.56
CA ALA A 203 13.06 19.65 -39.19
C ALA A 203 12.45 18.25 -38.96
N THR A 204 13.23 17.36 -38.34
CA THR A 204 12.76 16.00 -38.03
C THR A 204 11.65 16.02 -36.98
N GLY A 205 10.72 15.05 -37.05
CA GLY A 205 9.65 14.93 -36.06
C GLY A 205 10.14 14.83 -34.61
N SER A 206 11.32 14.27 -34.38
CA SER A 206 11.97 14.21 -33.06
C SER A 206 12.42 15.60 -32.57
N PHE A 207 13.00 16.42 -33.46
CA PHE A 207 13.41 17.79 -33.15
C PHE A 207 12.22 18.65 -32.69
N ILE A 208 11.07 18.49 -33.34
CA ILE A 208 9.85 19.24 -32.98
C ILE A 208 9.28 18.76 -31.63
N ARG A 209 9.42 17.48 -31.27
CA ARG A 209 8.85 16.87 -30.04
C ARG A 209 9.63 17.16 -28.78
N ARG A 210 10.97 17.15 -28.86
CA ARG A 210 11.88 17.35 -27.71
C ARG A 210 11.47 18.48 -26.76
N PRO A 211 11.16 19.71 -27.20
CA PRO A 211 10.79 20.79 -26.28
C PRO A 211 9.49 20.50 -25.51
N PHE A 212 8.52 19.83 -26.13
CA PHE A 212 7.26 19.47 -25.46
C PHE A 212 7.47 18.38 -24.40
N ILE A 213 8.28 17.36 -24.70
CA ILE A 213 8.57 16.28 -23.75
C ILE A 213 9.34 16.83 -22.56
N ASN A 214 10.40 17.60 -22.81
CA ASN A 214 11.22 18.18 -21.75
C ASN A 214 10.41 19.10 -20.83
N ALA A 215 9.51 19.92 -21.39
CA ALA A 215 8.63 20.77 -20.58
C ALA A 215 7.71 19.95 -19.66
N ASN A 216 7.12 18.87 -20.17
CA ASN A 216 6.24 18.01 -19.36
C ASN A 216 7.02 17.17 -18.33
N VAL A 217 8.25 16.74 -18.64
CA VAL A 217 9.12 16.08 -17.66
C VAL A 217 9.42 17.00 -16.49
N VAL A 218 9.78 18.26 -16.77
CA VAL A 218 10.02 19.26 -15.72
C VAL A 218 8.75 19.52 -14.90
N SER A 219 7.58 19.66 -15.56
CA SER A 219 6.30 19.74 -14.84
C SER A 219 6.06 18.51 -13.97
N GLY A 220 6.33 17.30 -14.45
CA GLY A 220 6.20 16.07 -13.68
C GLY A 220 7.08 16.04 -12.43
N ILE A 221 8.33 16.51 -12.54
CA ILE A 221 9.25 16.63 -11.40
C ILE A 221 8.69 17.63 -10.39
N VAL A 222 8.28 18.82 -10.84
CA VAL A 222 7.73 19.87 -9.95
C VAL A 222 6.46 19.38 -9.27
N SER A 223 5.55 18.73 -10.00
CA SER A 223 4.33 18.12 -9.46
C SER A 223 4.63 17.06 -8.39
N ALA A 224 5.60 16.18 -8.66
CA ALA A 224 6.01 15.14 -7.71
C ALA A 224 6.65 15.73 -6.44
N LEU A 225 7.46 16.79 -6.57
CA LEU A 225 8.04 17.49 -5.43
C LEU A 225 6.97 18.16 -4.57
N ILE A 226 5.99 18.83 -5.20
CA ILE A 226 4.85 19.44 -4.49
C ILE A 226 4.05 18.36 -3.75
N ALA A 227 3.70 17.27 -4.43
CA ALA A 227 2.98 16.15 -3.81
C ALA A 227 3.76 15.55 -2.63
N SER A 228 5.07 15.31 -2.81
CA SER A 228 5.93 14.75 -1.76
C SER A 228 6.08 15.69 -0.57
N ALA A 229 6.20 17.00 -0.79
CA ALA A 229 6.28 17.98 0.28
C ALA A 229 4.98 18.02 1.11
N ILE A 230 3.82 17.98 0.44
CA ILE A 230 2.52 17.93 1.13
C ILE A 230 2.40 16.63 1.93
N LEU A 231 2.72 15.47 1.33
CA LEU A 231 2.68 14.18 2.01
C LEU A 231 3.63 14.11 3.21
N ALA A 232 4.84 14.64 3.09
CA ALA A 232 5.80 14.72 4.18
C ALA A 232 5.28 15.60 5.33
N GLY A 233 4.68 16.76 5.01
CA GLY A 233 4.03 17.63 5.99
C GLY A 233 2.85 16.95 6.69
N THR A 234 2.00 16.24 5.94
CA THR A 234 0.89 15.46 6.51
C THR A 234 1.38 14.35 7.42
N LEU A 235 2.42 13.60 7.01
CA LEU A 235 2.99 12.53 7.82
C LEU A 235 3.59 13.07 9.12
N TYR A 236 4.36 14.16 9.05
CA TYR A 236 4.94 14.81 10.22
C TYR A 236 3.85 15.28 11.20
N TYR A 237 2.78 15.88 10.69
CA TYR A 237 1.65 16.32 11.50
C TYR A 237 0.92 15.15 12.17
N LEU A 238 0.64 14.07 11.43
CA LEU A 238 -0.03 12.88 11.97
C LEU A 238 0.80 12.18 13.05
N GLN A 239 2.12 12.04 12.84
CA GLN A 239 3.03 11.43 13.82
C GLN A 239 3.11 12.25 15.12
N GLY A 240 2.85 13.55 15.08
CA GLY A 240 2.78 14.40 16.26
C GLY A 240 1.49 14.25 17.08
N ILE A 241 0.42 13.68 16.51
CA ILE A 241 -0.87 13.49 17.19
C ILE A 241 -0.93 12.12 17.87
N ASP A 242 -0.54 11.06 17.16
CA ASP A 242 -0.63 9.68 17.65
C ASP A 242 0.64 8.89 17.31
N SER A 243 1.33 8.43 18.36
CA SER A 243 2.52 7.59 18.23
C SER A 243 2.26 6.24 17.53
N GLY A 244 1.01 5.75 17.54
CA GLY A 244 0.58 4.56 16.80
C GLY A 244 0.61 4.73 15.28
N ILE A 245 0.53 5.97 14.77
CA ILE A 245 0.70 6.25 13.33
C ILE A 245 2.18 6.18 12.94
N ALA A 246 3.08 6.53 13.85
CA ALA A 246 4.53 6.44 13.62
C ALA A 246 5.02 5.00 13.49
N SER A 247 4.36 4.04 14.17
CA SER A 247 4.65 2.61 14.01
C SER A 247 4.01 2.01 12.74
N ALA A 248 2.90 2.59 12.27
CA ALA A 248 2.25 2.17 11.03
C ALA A 248 3.01 2.59 9.77
N ILE A 249 3.56 3.82 9.73
CA ILE A 249 4.32 4.36 8.60
C ILE A 249 5.65 4.95 9.06
N THR A 250 6.73 4.30 8.68
CA THR A 250 8.09 4.75 8.99
C THR A 250 8.64 5.70 7.92
N TRP A 251 9.57 6.59 8.30
CA TRP A 251 10.23 7.52 7.36
C TRP A 251 10.92 6.84 6.16
N PRO A 252 11.60 5.69 6.32
CA PRO A 252 12.15 4.96 5.18
C PRO A 252 11.08 4.48 4.19
N GLN A 253 9.94 3.99 4.69
CA GLN A 253 8.82 3.57 3.83
C GLN A 253 8.21 4.78 3.09
N ALA A 254 8.05 5.91 3.78
CA ALA A 254 7.58 7.15 3.16
C ALA A 254 8.56 7.66 2.07
N ALA A 255 9.87 7.57 2.33
CA ALA A 255 10.89 7.94 1.35
C ALA A 255 10.82 7.07 0.08
N CYS A 256 10.56 5.76 0.21
CA CYS A 256 10.30 4.89 -0.93
C CYS A 256 9.07 5.33 -1.74
N VAL A 257 8.01 5.78 -1.07
CA VAL A 257 6.81 6.33 -1.74
C VAL A 257 7.15 7.62 -2.48
N PHE A 258 7.91 8.54 -1.88
CA PHE A 258 8.31 9.79 -2.54
C PHE A 258 9.18 9.54 -3.78
N ALA A 259 10.14 8.62 -3.68
CA ALA A 259 10.94 8.19 -4.82
C ALA A 259 10.07 7.55 -5.92
N GLY A 260 9.12 6.69 -5.53
CA GLY A 260 8.16 6.08 -6.45
C GLY A 260 7.30 7.11 -7.18
N ILE A 261 6.73 8.09 -6.46
CA ILE A 261 5.92 9.18 -7.05
C ILE A 261 6.75 10.02 -8.02
N LEU A 262 8.01 10.30 -7.70
CA LEU A 262 8.91 11.05 -8.58
C LEU A 262 9.19 10.29 -9.88
N ILE A 263 9.50 8.99 -9.79
CA ILE A 263 9.75 8.14 -10.96
C ILE A 263 8.47 8.02 -11.80
N ILE A 264 7.33 7.71 -11.17
CA ILE A 264 6.03 7.57 -11.85
C ILE A 264 5.63 8.89 -12.50
N GLY A 265 5.80 10.03 -11.81
CA GLY A 265 5.51 11.37 -12.32
C GLY A 265 6.32 11.72 -13.55
N ILE A 266 7.61 11.39 -13.57
CA ILE A 266 8.47 11.59 -14.75
C ILE A 266 8.01 10.69 -15.90
N ILE A 267 7.82 9.38 -15.63
CA ILE A 267 7.46 8.41 -16.66
C ILE A 267 6.10 8.74 -17.29
N ILE A 268 5.07 9.00 -16.48
CA ILE A 268 3.73 9.29 -16.99
C ILE A 268 3.73 10.57 -17.82
N CYS A 269 4.39 11.64 -17.36
CA CYS A 269 4.48 12.89 -18.11
C CYS A 269 5.27 12.73 -19.40
N ALA A 270 6.39 11.99 -19.39
CA ALA A 270 7.17 11.73 -20.59
C ALA A 270 6.39 10.89 -21.62
N VAL A 271 5.78 9.78 -21.18
CA VAL A 271 5.02 8.87 -22.04
C VAL A 271 3.77 9.55 -22.60
N ALA A 272 3.03 10.27 -21.76
CA ALA A 272 1.85 11.02 -22.19
C ALA A 272 2.22 12.12 -23.20
N ALA A 273 3.28 12.89 -22.94
CA ALA A 273 3.74 13.91 -23.87
C ALA A 273 4.23 13.33 -25.19
N LEU A 274 4.94 12.21 -25.16
CA LEU A 274 5.39 11.46 -26.34
C LEU A 274 4.21 10.99 -27.19
N PHE A 275 3.23 10.33 -26.57
CA PHE A 275 2.07 9.80 -27.27
C PHE A 275 1.23 10.91 -27.88
N ALA A 276 0.95 11.96 -27.10
CA ALA A 276 0.18 13.12 -27.54
C ALA A 276 0.88 13.83 -28.71
N THR A 277 2.15 14.23 -28.56
CA THR A 277 2.86 14.89 -29.67
C THR A 277 3.02 14.00 -30.90
N ASN A 278 3.23 12.68 -30.74
CA ASN A 278 3.32 11.77 -31.89
C ASN A 278 2.02 11.72 -32.68
N LYS A 279 0.88 11.63 -31.99
CA LYS A 279 -0.45 11.67 -32.60
C LYS A 279 -0.69 12.99 -33.34
N TYR A 280 -0.37 14.13 -32.72
CA TYR A 280 -0.68 15.45 -33.29
C TYR A 280 0.30 15.91 -34.38
N LEU A 281 1.57 15.50 -34.34
CA LEU A 281 2.53 15.84 -35.40
C LEU A 281 2.34 15.04 -36.69
N ARG A 282 1.69 13.86 -36.59
CA ARG A 282 1.31 13.00 -37.73
C ARG A 282 0.04 13.48 -38.43
N LEU A 283 -0.80 14.29 -37.79
CA LEU A 283 -1.94 14.92 -38.45
C LEU A 283 -1.42 15.96 -39.45
N ASP A 284 -1.94 15.89 -40.68
CA ASP A 284 -1.50 16.74 -41.77
C ASP A 284 -2.04 18.18 -41.60
N TYR A 285 -1.42 19.15 -42.28
CA TYR A 285 -1.72 20.57 -42.12
C TYR A 285 -3.20 20.90 -42.37
N ASP A 286 -3.85 20.16 -43.28
CA ASP A 286 -5.25 20.35 -43.66
C ASP A 286 -6.27 19.78 -42.65
N ASP A 287 -5.87 18.83 -41.79
CA ASP A 287 -6.73 18.28 -40.73
C ASP A 287 -6.71 19.09 -39.43
N MET A 288 -5.80 20.06 -39.30
CA MET A 288 -5.76 20.96 -38.13
C MET A 288 -6.79 22.09 -38.16
N PHE A 289 -7.51 22.24 -39.29
CA PHE A 289 -8.53 23.27 -39.50
C PHE A 289 -9.99 22.75 -39.46
N ARG A 290 -10.19 21.45 -39.19
CA ARG A 290 -11.51 20.84 -38.94
C ARG A 290 -11.78 20.64 -37.45
#